data_AF-A0A6P1BY39-F1
#
_entry.id   AF-A0A6P1BY39-F1
#
_cell.length_a   1.000
_cell.length_b   1.000
_cell.length_c   1.000
_cell.angle_alpha   90.00
_cell.angle_beta   90.00
_cell.angle_gamma   90.00
#
_symmetry.space_group_name_H-M   'P 1'
#
loop_
_entity.id
_entity.type
_entity.pdbx_description
1 polymer ?
#
loop_
_entity_poly.entity_id
_entity_poly.type
_entity_poly.pdbx_seq_one_letter_code
_entity_poly.pdbx_strand_id
1 'polypeptide(L)'
;LTTGQPDRRAGAFQFTAYTIYDPLVAWEMDVADRPGKLVPGLATEWKVDDADKTKWVFKLRPGVTFHDGSPFNADAVVWNV
;
A
#
# COMPACT_ATOMS: atom_id res chain seq x y z
N LEU A 1 -23.21 -3.69 6.82
CA LEU A 1 -22.16 -4.15 7.75
C LEU A 1 -20.85 -4.19 6.96
N THR A 2 -20.17 -3.06 6.81
CA THR A 2 -18.93 -2.94 6.01
C THR A 2 -17.89 -2.20 6.85
N THR A 3 -17.51 -2.81 7.97
CA THR A 3 -16.45 -2.33 8.87
C THR A 3 -15.10 -2.99 8.57
N GLY A 4 -14.88 -3.41 7.32
CA GLY A 4 -13.59 -3.92 6.84
C GLY A 4 -12.65 -2.81 6.36
N GLN A 5 -12.90 -1.56 6.74
CA GLN A 5 -12.12 -0.41 6.29
C GLN A 5 -10.75 -0.42 7.00
N PRO A 6 -9.63 -0.51 6.26
CA PRO A 6 -8.29 -0.31 6.80
C PRO A 6 -7.92 1.17 6.93
N ASP A 7 -8.91 2.08 6.78
CA ASP A 7 -8.67 3.52 6.91
C ASP A 7 -8.40 3.89 8.36
N ARG A 8 -7.63 4.98 8.55
CA ARG A 8 -6.93 5.31 9.80
C ARG A 8 -7.81 5.76 10.97
N ARG A 9 -8.99 5.17 11.16
CA ARG A 9 -9.94 5.56 12.22
C ARG A 9 -9.98 4.66 13.45
N ALA A 10 -9.26 3.53 13.48
CA ALA A 10 -9.02 2.83 14.75
C ALA A 10 -7.72 2.00 14.70
N GLY A 11 -6.76 2.35 15.58
CA GLY A 11 -5.39 1.83 15.58
C GLY A 11 -5.23 0.32 15.78
N ALA A 12 -6.26 -0.39 16.23
CA ALA A 12 -6.25 -1.86 16.33
C ALA A 12 -6.51 -2.56 14.98
N PHE A 13 -7.28 -1.95 14.06
CA PHE A 13 -7.56 -2.55 12.76
C PHE A 13 -6.36 -2.53 11.81
N GLN A 14 -5.38 -1.67 12.06
CA GLN A 14 -4.14 -1.62 11.29
C GLN A 14 -3.38 -2.96 11.35
N PHE A 15 -3.37 -3.62 12.51
CA PHE A 15 -2.64 -4.89 12.67
C PHE A 15 -3.37 -6.08 12.05
N THR A 16 -4.70 -6.13 12.14
CA THR A 16 -5.50 -7.17 11.48
C THR A 16 -5.47 -7.00 9.95
N ALA A 17 -5.45 -5.75 9.46
CA ALA A 17 -5.39 -5.45 8.04
C ALA A 17 -4.14 -6.00 7.37
N TYR A 18 -2.98 -6.07 8.03
CA TYR A 18 -1.76 -6.63 7.43
C TYR A 18 -1.88 -8.10 7.00
N THR A 19 -2.84 -8.84 7.55
CA THR A 19 -3.07 -10.24 7.17
C THR A 19 -3.97 -10.40 5.94
N ILE A 20 -4.68 -9.34 5.53
CA ILE A 20 -5.73 -9.35 4.50
C ILE A 20 -5.44 -8.35 3.37
N TYR A 21 -4.70 -7.29 3.66
CA TYR A 21 -4.41 -6.19 2.75
C TYR A 21 -2.93 -5.85 2.76
N ASP A 22 -2.41 -5.50 1.59
CA ASP A 22 -1.07 -4.98 1.42
C ASP A 22 -1.11 -3.50 0.96
N PRO A 23 -0.28 -2.61 1.54
CA PRO A 23 -0.18 -1.22 1.11
C PRO A 23 0.67 -1.07 -0.16
N LEU A 24 0.54 0.06 -0.87
CA LEU A 24 1.47 0.42 -1.95
C LEU A 24 2.91 0.56 -1.44
N VAL A 25 3.08 1.25 -0.30
CA VAL A 25 4.36 1.46 0.38
C VAL A 25 4.21 1.03 1.83
N ALA A 26 5.12 0.19 2.30
CA ALA A 26 5.13 -0.33 3.66
C ALA A 26 6.23 0.34 4.50
N TRP A 27 6.18 0.11 5.81
CA TRP A 27 7.25 0.45 6.74
C TRP A 27 8.09 -0.77 7.05
N GLU A 28 9.37 -0.57 7.27
CA GLU A 28 10.27 -1.58 7.83
C GLU A 28 9.81 -1.95 9.25
N MET A 29 9.37 -3.20 9.45
CA MET A 29 8.71 -3.62 10.69
C MET A 29 9.67 -4.21 11.74
N ASP A 30 10.89 -4.58 11.36
CA ASP A 30 11.88 -5.23 12.24
C ASP A 30 13.03 -4.28 12.57
N VAL A 31 12.70 -3.16 13.24
CA VAL A 31 13.68 -2.14 13.65
C VAL A 31 13.29 -1.57 15.02
N ALA A 32 14.20 -1.68 15.99
CA ALA A 32 13.97 -1.21 17.37
C ALA A 32 14.84 -0.01 17.76
N ASP A 33 15.91 0.25 17.02
CA ASP A 33 17.00 1.17 17.37
C ASP A 33 17.00 2.49 16.57
N ARG A 34 16.18 2.57 15.52
CA ARG A 34 16.01 3.77 14.67
C ARG A 34 14.59 3.82 14.07
N PRO A 35 14.18 4.94 13.47
CA PRO A 35 12.97 4.98 12.66
C PRO A 35 13.02 3.95 11.51
N GLY A 36 11.92 3.21 11.33
CA GLY A 36 11.73 2.32 10.19
C GLY A 36 11.72 3.11 8.88
N LYS A 37 12.32 2.54 7.83
CA LYS A 37 12.33 3.17 6.51
C LYS A 37 11.08 2.77 5.72
N LEU A 38 10.76 3.54 4.69
CA LEU A 38 9.78 3.13 3.69
C LEU A 38 10.38 1.99 2.85
N VAL A 39 9.60 0.93 2.64
CA VAL A 39 9.99 -0.24 1.87
C VAL A 39 8.90 -0.61 0.84
N PRO A 40 9.26 -1.27 -0.28
CA PRO A 40 8.30 -1.66 -1.30
C PRO A 40 7.20 -2.59 -0.78
N GLY A 41 5.94 -2.24 -1.07
CA GLY A 41 4.77 -3.11 -0.88
C GLY A 41 4.25 -3.60 -2.24
N LEU A 42 3.01 -3.25 -2.55
CA LEU A 42 2.41 -3.46 -3.87
C LEU A 42 2.98 -2.53 -4.95
N ALA A 43 3.58 -1.39 -4.58
CA ALA A 43 4.44 -0.61 -5.45
C ALA A 43 5.90 -1.01 -5.25
N THR A 44 6.56 -1.40 -6.34
CA THR A 44 7.98 -1.79 -6.35
C THR A 44 8.91 -0.59 -6.37
N GLU A 45 8.48 0.50 -6.99
CA GLU A 45 9.21 1.76 -7.09
C GLU A 45 8.20 2.91 -7.04
N TRP A 46 8.62 4.05 -6.52
CA TRP A 46 7.85 5.28 -6.56
C TRP A 46 8.79 6.49 -6.63
N LYS A 47 8.35 7.53 -7.33
CA LYS A 47 9.09 8.78 -7.42
C LYS A 47 8.14 9.97 -7.55
N VAL A 48 8.61 11.12 -7.09
CA VAL A 48 7.98 12.41 -7.40
C VAL A 48 8.27 12.72 -8.86
N ASP A 49 7.30 13.27 -9.59
CA ASP A 49 7.52 13.74 -10.95
C ASP A 49 8.56 14.88 -10.98
N ASP A 50 9.38 14.88 -12.02
CA ASP A 50 10.48 15.84 -12.13
C ASP A 50 9.98 17.25 -12.43
N ALA A 51 8.91 17.37 -13.22
CA ALA A 51 8.32 18.63 -13.66
C ALA A 51 7.23 19.15 -12.69
N ASP A 52 6.50 18.26 -12.02
CA ASP A 52 5.41 18.61 -11.10
C ASP A 52 5.56 17.89 -9.75
N LYS A 53 6.03 18.62 -8.74
CA LYS A 53 6.28 18.08 -7.40
C LYS A 53 5.01 17.69 -6.62
N THR A 54 3.82 17.91 -7.19
CA THR A 54 2.55 17.44 -6.63
C THR A 54 2.15 16.06 -7.14
N LYS A 55 2.83 15.54 -8.17
CA LYS A 55 2.54 14.23 -8.77
C LYS A 55 3.51 13.17 -8.30
N TRP A 56 2.96 12.02 -7.91
CA TRP A 56 3.71 10.82 -7.59
C TRP A 56 3.43 9.73 -8.62
N VAL A 57 4.50 9.08 -9.09
CA VAL A 57 4.43 7.96 -10.03
C VAL A 57 4.82 6.70 -9.29
N PHE A 58 3.94 5.69 -9.32
CA PHE A 58 4.15 4.39 -8.70
C PHE A 58 4.24 3.29 -9.76
N LYS A 59 5.21 2.38 -9.61
CA LYS A 59 5.37 1.18 -10.44
C LYS A 59 4.84 -0.03 -9.69
N LEU A 60 3.70 -0.55 -10.13
CA LEU A 60 3.01 -1.66 -9.45
C LEU A 60 3.74 -3.00 -9.64
N ARG A 61 3.62 -3.87 -8.64
CA ARG A 61 4.14 -5.23 -8.65
C ARG A 61 3.37 -6.07 -9.68
N PRO A 62 4.05 -6.73 -10.64
CA PRO A 62 3.38 -7.56 -11.61
C PRO A 62 2.90 -8.88 -11.00
N GLY A 63 1.83 -9.45 -11.57
CA GLY A 63 1.35 -10.80 -11.23
C GLY A 63 0.64 -10.92 -9.87
N VAL A 64 0.27 -9.81 -9.25
CA VAL A 64 -0.51 -9.81 -8.01
C VAL A 64 -2.00 -10.01 -8.35
N THR A 65 -2.67 -10.84 -7.57
CA THR A 65 -4.11 -11.10 -7.68
C THR A 65 -4.78 -10.91 -6.32
N PHE A 66 -6.02 -10.44 -6.33
CA PHE A 66 -6.86 -10.44 -5.14
C PHE A 66 -7.32 -11.85 -4.77
N HIS A 67 -7.92 -12.01 -3.59
CA HIS A 67 -8.39 -13.31 -3.10
C HIS A 67 -9.48 -13.96 -3.96
N ASP A 68 -10.18 -13.19 -4.81
CA ASP A 68 -11.16 -13.67 -5.78
C ASP A 68 -10.54 -14.04 -7.15
N GLY A 69 -9.22 -13.87 -7.30
CA GLY A 69 -8.48 -14.14 -8.53
C GLY A 69 -8.43 -12.98 -9.53
N SER A 70 -9.10 -11.85 -9.26
CA SER A 70 -9.00 -10.66 -10.12
C SER A 70 -7.59 -10.06 -10.07
N PRO A 71 -7.09 -9.47 -11.18
CA PRO A 71 -5.75 -8.91 -11.23
C PRO A 71 -5.66 -7.58 -10.47
N PHE A 72 -4.55 -7.39 -9.75
CA PHE A 72 -4.19 -6.08 -9.21
C PHE A 72 -3.54 -5.21 -10.30
N ASN A 73 -4.13 -4.05 -10.58
CA ASN A 73 -3.68 -3.11 -11.60
C ASN A 73 -3.93 -1.64 -11.16
N ALA A 74 -3.60 -0.68 -12.04
CA ALA A 74 -3.74 0.75 -11.73
C ALA A 74 -5.20 1.16 -11.47
N ASP A 75 -6.17 0.56 -12.17
CA ASP A 75 -7.60 0.87 -11.96
C ASP A 75 -8.05 0.49 -10.55
N ALA A 76 -7.59 -0.68 -10.06
CA ALA A 76 -7.85 -1.12 -8.70
C ALA A 76 -7.23 -0.16 -7.67
N VAL A 77 -6.07 0.44 -7.96
CA VAL A 77 -5.48 1.46 -7.09
C VAL A 77 -6.33 2.72 -7.07
N VAL A 78 -6.73 3.23 -8.25
CA VAL A 78 -7.55 4.45 -8.36
C VAL A 78 -8.87 4.33 -7.60
N TRP A 79 -9.50 3.16 -7.61
CA TRP A 79 -10.73 2.91 -6.86
C TRP A 79 -10.58 3.05 -5.34
N ASN A 80 -9.37 2.84 -4.80
CA ASN A 80 -9.10 2.80 -3.37
C ASN A 80 -8.45 4.08 -2.80
N VAL A 81 -8.39 5.17 -3.59
CA VAL A 81 -7.83 6.47 -3.17
C VAL A 81 -8.91 7.44 -2.71
#